data_AF-A0A970UW67-F1
#
_entry.id   AF-A0A970UW67-F1
#
_cell.length_a   1.000
_cell.length_b   1.000
_cell.length_c   1.000
_cell.angle_alpha   90.00
_cell.angle_beta   90.00
_cell.angle_gamma   90.00
#
_symmetry.space_group_name_H-M   'P 1'
#
loop_
_entity.id
_entity.type
_entity.pdbx_description
1 polymer ?
#
loop_
_entity_poly.entity_id
_entity_poly.type
_entity_poly.pdbx_seq_one_letter_code
_entity_poly.pdbx_strand_id
1 'polypeptide(L)'
;MKFTYLFSFLLFFLILGSSCNTDEGFGGSSSLEGYVYNIVHYDDNFTFRKDTIPAVKEDVFLVFGDNSLNYFGEDIETDYNGFYRFEFLRPGNYNVYAYSELADKKKIAVIKDAKVIGKTNKADTIFINTGKAYGTSIIKGNVYTTYYHNGVFRDRGPGTGMRAYIKYKGEEGYFDDVRVVEGSFYFQKILPGEYEVGVTTEDISTEAVSLVKKTISVTETGIICEIPETYQVNVSV
;
A
#
# COMPACT_ATOMS: atom_id res chain seq x y z
N MET A 1 0.60 25.98 75.08
CA MET A 1 0.85 26.54 73.73
C MET A 1 1.92 25.79 72.91
N LYS A 2 2.47 24.64 73.33
CA LYS A 2 3.43 23.87 72.50
C LYS A 2 2.81 22.69 71.72
N PHE A 3 1.64 22.21 72.17
CA PHE A 3 0.97 21.05 71.57
C PHE A 3 0.18 21.40 70.28
N THR A 4 -0.29 22.64 70.16
CA THR A 4 -1.05 23.12 69.00
C THR A 4 -0.21 23.23 67.73
N TYR A 5 1.08 23.57 67.86
CA TYR A 5 2.01 23.64 66.72
C TYR A 5 2.44 22.24 66.23
N LEU A 6 2.44 21.24 67.11
CA LEU A 6 2.78 19.85 66.75
C LEU A 6 1.70 19.22 65.85
N PHE A 7 0.42 19.49 66.15
CA PHE A 7 -0.71 19.04 65.34
C PHE A 7 -0.79 19.78 63.99
N SER A 8 -0.44 21.07 63.97
CA SER A 8 -0.36 21.87 62.74
C SER A 8 0.79 21.43 61.83
N PHE A 9 1.90 20.92 62.38
CA PHE A 9 3.03 20.42 61.59
C PHE A 9 2.76 19.04 60.97
N LEU A 10 2.00 18.18 61.68
CA LEU A 10 1.59 16.86 61.19
C LEU A 10 0.56 16.95 60.05
N LEU A 11 -0.34 17.95 60.09
CA LEU A 11 -1.32 18.18 59.04
C LEU A 11 -0.68 18.73 57.75
N PHE A 12 0.42 19.49 57.85
CA PHE A 12 1.17 20.01 56.70
C PHE A 12 1.94 18.90 55.96
N PHE A 13 2.42 17.88 56.67
CA PHE A 13 3.13 16.74 56.07
C PHE A 13 2.20 15.76 55.34
N LEU A 14 0.91 15.72 55.70
CA LEU A 14 -0.09 14.85 55.08
C LEU A 14 -0.51 15.32 53.66
N ILE A 15 -0.30 16.59 53.34
CA ILE A 15 -0.69 17.19 52.05
C ILE A 15 0.40 16.98 50.98
N LEU A 16 1.61 16.56 51.36
CA LEU A 16 2.75 16.34 50.45
C LEU A 16 2.80 14.93 49.83
N GLY A 17 1.83 14.05 50.14
CA GLY A 17 1.85 12.63 49.75
C GLY A 17 1.01 12.24 48.52
N SER A 18 0.27 13.17 47.90
CA SER A 18 -0.71 12.85 46.85
C SER A 18 -0.22 13.17 45.44
N SER A 19 0.95 12.66 45.04
CA SER A 19 1.43 12.78 43.66
C SER A 19 2.01 11.47 43.12
N CYS A 20 1.29 10.37 43.33
CA CYS A 20 1.47 9.17 42.52
C CYS A 20 0.49 9.29 41.34
N ASN A 21 0.95 9.89 40.23
CA ASN A 21 0.16 9.97 39.01
C ASN A 21 0.05 8.55 38.43
N THR A 22 -1.11 7.93 38.62
CA THR A 22 -1.49 6.63 38.05
C THR A 22 -1.92 6.73 36.59
N ASP A 23 -2.01 7.95 36.08
CA ASP A 23 -2.45 8.21 34.73
C ASP A 23 -1.37 7.77 33.73
N GLU A 24 -1.83 7.19 32.62
CA GLU A 24 -1.00 6.84 31.48
C GLU A 24 -0.13 8.02 31.00
N GLY A 25 1.03 7.68 30.43
CA GLY A 25 1.98 8.65 29.93
C GLY A 25 3.44 8.29 30.24
N PHE A 26 4.32 9.27 30.08
CA PHE A 26 5.76 9.11 30.26
C PHE A 26 6.21 9.10 31.74
N GLY A 27 7.43 8.61 31.96
CA GLY A 27 8.08 8.55 33.26
C GLY A 27 7.87 7.23 34.01
N GLY A 28 7.48 6.16 33.30
CA GLY A 28 7.47 4.79 33.82
C GLY A 28 8.71 4.01 33.42
N SER A 29 8.64 2.68 33.53
CA SER A 29 9.74 1.75 33.18
C SER A 29 9.35 0.73 32.12
N SER A 30 8.19 0.92 31.50
CA SER A 30 7.66 0.05 30.47
C SER A 30 7.98 0.56 29.07
N SER A 31 7.88 -0.31 28.09
CA SER A 31 8.01 -0.01 26.66
C SER A 31 6.88 -0.63 25.87
N LEU A 32 6.56 0.00 24.73
CA LEU A 32 5.60 -0.48 23.75
C LEU A 32 6.28 -0.54 22.38
N GLU A 33 6.30 -1.71 21.77
CA GLU A 33 6.99 -1.96 20.51
C GLU A 33 6.07 -2.60 19.46
N GLY A 34 6.36 -2.40 18.19
CA GLY A 34 5.57 -2.94 17.10
C GLY A 34 6.25 -2.80 15.75
N TYR A 35 5.49 -3.12 14.71
CA TYR A 35 5.94 -3.03 13.32
C TYR A 35 4.93 -2.28 12.47
N VAL A 36 5.44 -1.54 11.49
CA VAL A 36 4.67 -0.94 10.41
C VAL A 36 5.11 -1.53 9.07
N TYR A 37 4.13 -1.97 8.27
CA TYR A 37 4.36 -2.46 6.93
C TYR A 37 3.55 -1.65 5.92
N ASN A 38 4.17 -1.40 4.77
CA ASN A 38 3.49 -0.89 3.59
C ASN A 38 2.79 -2.03 2.87
N ILE A 39 1.49 -1.92 2.64
CA ILE A 39 0.80 -2.78 1.68
C ILE A 39 1.11 -2.25 0.28
N VAL A 40 1.77 -3.10 -0.51
CA VAL A 40 1.99 -2.84 -1.93
C VAL A 40 0.82 -3.44 -2.69
N HIS A 41 0.05 -2.58 -3.37
CA HIS A 41 -0.97 -3.05 -4.29
C HIS A 41 -0.40 -3.15 -5.70
N TYR A 42 -0.52 -4.34 -6.29
CA TYR A 42 -0.23 -4.57 -7.71
C TYR A 42 -1.42 -4.18 -8.60
N ASP A 43 -2.57 -3.90 -8.00
CA ASP A 43 -3.78 -3.35 -8.61
C ASP A 43 -4.55 -2.45 -7.64
N ASP A 44 -5.35 -1.51 -8.14
CA ASP A 44 -6.14 -0.61 -7.27
C ASP A 44 -7.40 -1.30 -6.69
N ASN A 45 -7.69 -2.54 -7.12
CA ASN A 45 -8.89 -3.29 -6.74
C ASN A 45 -8.63 -4.49 -5.81
N PHE A 46 -7.39 -4.64 -5.30
CA PHE A 46 -7.00 -5.69 -4.35
C PHE A 46 -7.26 -7.12 -4.84
N THR A 47 -7.24 -7.37 -6.16
CA THR A 47 -7.50 -8.69 -6.76
C THR A 47 -6.24 -9.55 -6.88
N PHE A 48 -5.05 -8.96 -6.77
CA PHE A 48 -3.78 -9.68 -6.66
C PHE A 48 -3.36 -9.96 -5.21
N ARG A 49 -2.39 -10.88 -5.04
CA ARG A 49 -1.80 -11.21 -3.74
C ARG A 49 -1.19 -9.95 -3.11
N LYS A 50 -1.69 -9.56 -1.94
CA LYS A 50 -1.10 -8.49 -1.11
C LYS A 50 0.34 -8.88 -0.77
N ASP A 51 1.27 -7.99 -1.08
CA ASP A 51 2.64 -8.07 -0.60
C ASP A 51 2.87 -6.93 0.39
N THR A 52 3.75 -7.16 1.35
CA THR A 52 4.03 -6.20 2.42
C THR A 52 5.51 -6.02 2.55
N ILE A 53 5.98 -4.78 2.40
CA ILE A 53 7.36 -4.41 2.65
C ILE A 53 7.44 -3.60 3.94
N PRO A 54 8.56 -3.67 4.69
CA PRO A 54 8.79 -2.80 5.83
C PRO A 54 8.54 -1.32 5.48
N ALA A 55 7.78 -0.61 6.31
CA ALA A 55 7.66 0.84 6.20
C ALA A 55 8.89 1.46 6.87
N VAL A 56 9.87 1.90 6.09
CA VAL A 56 11.17 2.42 6.58
C VAL A 56 11.09 3.93 6.74
N LYS A 57 11.52 4.46 7.90
CA LYS A 57 11.42 5.89 8.25
C LYS A 57 9.99 6.43 8.18
N GLU A 58 9.05 5.64 8.65
CA GLU A 58 7.65 6.04 8.74
C GLU A 58 7.35 6.56 10.15
N ASP A 59 6.61 7.66 10.23
CA ASP A 59 6.22 8.27 11.51
C ASP A 59 5.14 7.41 12.20
N VAL A 60 5.41 7.04 13.45
CA VAL A 60 4.48 6.35 14.34
C VAL A 60 4.21 7.23 15.54
N PHE A 61 2.94 7.43 15.84
CA PHE A 61 2.47 8.34 16.87
C PHE A 61 1.91 7.55 18.05
N LEU A 62 2.20 8.02 19.27
CA LEU A 62 1.65 7.50 20.52
C LEU A 62 0.68 8.51 21.14
N VAL A 63 -0.50 8.02 21.52
CA VAL A 63 -1.56 8.77 22.20
C VAL A 63 -1.90 8.07 23.51
N PHE A 64 -2.18 8.86 24.54
CA PHE A 64 -2.52 8.37 25.86
C PHE A 64 -4.04 8.23 26.02
N GLY A 65 -4.46 7.13 26.64
CA GLY A 65 -5.85 6.87 26.99
C GLY A 65 -6.64 6.22 25.86
N ASP A 66 -7.91 5.91 26.15
CA ASP A 66 -8.73 5.03 25.31
C ASP A 66 -9.39 5.71 24.10
N ASN A 67 -9.38 7.04 23.96
CA ASN A 67 -10.04 7.72 22.82
C ASN A 67 -9.87 9.25 22.70
N SER A 68 -8.79 9.83 23.23
CA SER A 68 -8.59 11.28 23.11
C SER A 68 -7.41 11.61 22.20
N LEU A 69 -7.68 11.91 20.92
CA LEU A 69 -6.77 12.66 20.04
C LEU A 69 -6.42 14.08 20.59
N ASN A 70 -6.83 14.39 21.83
CA ASN A 70 -6.54 15.64 22.53
C ASN A 70 -5.27 15.55 23.40
N TYR A 71 -4.72 14.35 23.64
CA TYR A 71 -3.48 14.14 24.39
C TYR A 71 -2.42 13.50 23.49
N PHE A 72 -1.56 14.35 22.92
CA PHE A 72 -0.42 13.90 22.12
C PHE A 72 0.73 13.51 23.06
N GLY A 73 1.25 12.29 22.88
CA GLY A 73 2.44 11.81 23.55
C GLY A 73 3.69 12.24 22.78
N GLU A 74 4.16 11.36 21.89
CA GLU A 74 5.39 11.50 21.12
C GLU A 74 5.24 10.76 19.78
N ASP A 75 6.07 11.11 18.81
CA ASP A 75 6.24 10.42 17.54
C ASP A 75 7.69 9.92 17.39
N ILE A 76 7.83 8.77 16.71
CA ILE A 76 9.12 8.17 16.38
C ILE A 76 9.09 7.64 14.96
N GLU A 77 10.26 7.56 14.33
CA GLU A 77 10.41 6.91 13.02
C GLU A 77 10.69 5.41 13.17
N THR A 78 10.13 4.62 12.26
CA THR A 78 10.46 3.19 12.13
C THR A 78 11.87 2.96 11.57
N ASP A 79 12.47 1.84 11.97
CA ASP A 79 13.78 1.42 11.45
C ASP A 79 13.71 0.76 10.05
N TYR A 80 14.84 0.22 9.58
CA TYR A 80 14.96 -0.43 8.27
C TYR A 80 14.10 -1.70 8.10
N ASN A 81 13.60 -2.29 9.19
CA ASN A 81 12.69 -3.42 9.22
C ASN A 81 11.25 -2.99 9.57
N GLY A 82 10.96 -1.70 9.63
CA GLY A 82 9.65 -1.17 10.00
C GLY A 82 9.36 -1.28 11.49
N PHE A 83 10.36 -1.56 12.32
CA PHE A 83 10.22 -1.67 13.77
C PHE A 83 10.18 -0.29 14.42
N TYR A 84 9.32 -0.13 15.42
CA TYR A 84 9.27 1.06 16.27
C TYR A 84 9.19 0.65 17.75
N ARG A 85 9.66 1.56 18.62
CA ARG A 85 9.61 1.35 20.08
C ARG A 85 9.51 2.65 20.85
N PHE A 86 8.45 2.78 21.64
CA PHE A 86 8.30 3.81 22.66
C PHE A 86 8.81 3.28 24.01
N GLU A 87 9.54 4.13 24.74
CA GLU A 87 10.14 3.78 26.03
C GLU A 87 9.61 4.65 27.17
N PHE A 88 9.93 4.25 28.40
CA PHE A 88 9.61 4.99 29.63
C PHE A 88 8.10 5.25 29.84
N LEU A 89 7.27 4.32 29.41
CA LEU A 89 5.82 4.39 29.58
C LEU A 89 5.39 3.90 30.97
N ARG A 90 4.36 4.53 31.52
CA ARG A 90 3.62 4.01 32.69
C ARG A 90 2.63 2.93 32.26
N PRO A 91 2.28 1.99 33.14
CA PRO A 91 1.16 1.08 32.87
C PRO A 91 -0.11 1.86 32.57
N GLY A 92 -0.88 1.42 31.57
CA GLY A 92 -2.06 2.14 31.10
C GLY A 92 -2.51 1.69 29.71
N ASN A 93 -3.51 2.38 29.18
CA ASN A 93 -3.98 2.18 27.82
C ASN A 93 -3.44 3.28 26.90
N TYR A 94 -3.08 2.88 25.69
CA TYR A 94 -2.43 3.70 24.70
C TYR A 94 -3.02 3.41 23.33
N ASN A 95 -2.94 4.39 22.45
CA ASN A 95 -3.15 4.20 21.02
C ASN A 95 -1.84 4.45 20.28
N VAL A 96 -1.50 3.56 19.36
CA VAL A 96 -0.43 3.78 18.39
C VAL A 96 -1.03 3.87 17.00
N TYR A 97 -0.56 4.81 16.19
CA TYR A 97 -1.03 4.93 14.82
C TYR A 97 0.05 5.42 13.87
N ALA A 98 -0.13 5.09 12.60
CA ALA A 98 0.60 5.68 11.49
C ALA A 98 -0.41 6.15 10.44
N TYR A 99 -0.01 7.08 9.57
CA TYR A 99 -0.89 7.56 8.52
C TYR A 99 -0.81 6.65 7.28
N SER A 100 -1.98 6.25 6.81
CA SER A 100 -2.16 5.61 5.51
C SER A 100 -2.62 6.66 4.51
N GLU A 101 -1.97 6.73 3.35
CA GLU A 101 -2.37 7.64 2.27
C GLU A 101 -3.42 6.96 1.38
N LEU A 102 -4.54 7.63 1.16
CA LEU A 102 -5.60 7.19 0.26
C LEU A 102 -5.35 7.69 -1.18
N ALA A 103 -6.13 7.18 -2.13
CA ALA A 103 -6.01 7.52 -3.55
C ALA A 103 -6.17 9.02 -3.86
N ASP A 104 -6.95 9.74 -3.06
CA ASP A 104 -7.16 11.19 -3.16
C ASP A 104 -6.10 12.01 -2.41
N LYS A 105 -4.99 11.38 -1.98
CA LYS A 105 -3.92 11.94 -1.14
C LYS A 105 -4.37 12.32 0.28
N LYS A 106 -5.59 11.97 0.68
CA LYS A 106 -6.02 12.14 2.06
C LYS A 106 -5.26 11.16 2.94
N LYS A 107 -4.73 11.65 4.04
CA LYS A 107 -4.14 10.81 5.09
C LYS A 107 -5.22 10.40 6.08
N ILE A 108 -5.29 9.10 6.38
CA ILE A 108 -6.14 8.53 7.44
C ILE A 108 -5.25 7.84 8.47
N ALA A 109 -5.58 8.00 9.76
CA ALA A 109 -4.86 7.30 10.82
C ALA A 109 -5.30 5.84 10.87
N VAL A 110 -4.34 4.91 10.84
CA VAL A 110 -4.58 3.49 11.12
C VAL A 110 -4.18 3.25 12.57
N ILE A 111 -5.20 3.19 13.44
CA ILE A 111 -5.02 3.17 14.90
C ILE A 111 -5.06 1.74 15.43
N LYS A 112 -4.18 1.44 16.39
CA LYS A 112 -4.19 0.21 17.19
C LYS A 112 -4.25 0.56 18.67
N ASP A 113 -5.17 -0.08 19.36
CA ASP A 113 -5.22 -0.05 20.82
C ASP A 113 -4.07 -0.91 21.38
N ALA A 114 -3.43 -0.43 22.43
CA ALA A 114 -2.34 -1.10 23.09
C ALA A 114 -2.46 -0.94 24.61
N LYS A 115 -2.24 -2.04 25.33
CA LYS A 115 -2.25 -2.05 26.78
C LYS A 115 -0.85 -2.29 27.33
N VAL A 116 -0.35 -1.37 28.13
CA VAL A 116 0.96 -1.44 28.78
C VAL A 116 0.76 -1.93 30.21
N ILE A 117 1.32 -3.10 30.54
CA ILE A 117 1.23 -3.70 31.88
C ILE A 117 2.62 -4.13 32.36
N GLY A 118 3.40 -4.74 31.47
CA GLY A 118 4.73 -5.28 31.76
C GLY A 118 5.85 -4.33 31.32
N LYS A 119 7.11 -4.79 31.48
CA LYS A 119 8.29 -4.02 31.05
C LYS A 119 8.38 -3.82 29.53
N THR A 120 7.96 -4.81 28.76
CA THR A 120 7.92 -4.76 27.29
C THR A 120 6.58 -5.30 26.83
N ASN A 121 5.89 -4.53 26.01
CA ASN A 121 4.55 -4.81 25.54
C ASN A 121 4.55 -4.66 24.02
N LYS A 122 3.72 -5.43 23.33
CA LYS A 122 3.65 -5.42 21.88
C LYS A 122 2.32 -4.85 21.42
N ALA A 123 2.38 -3.92 20.47
CA ALA A 123 1.22 -3.48 19.72
C ALA A 123 0.98 -4.40 18.52
N ASP A 124 -0.27 -4.43 18.06
CA ASP A 124 -0.61 -5.05 16.79
C ASP A 124 0.13 -4.36 15.62
N THR A 125 0.48 -5.16 14.62
CA THR A 125 1.12 -4.65 13.40
C THR A 125 0.20 -3.63 12.70
N ILE A 126 0.78 -2.50 12.33
CA ILE A 126 0.10 -1.47 11.54
C ILE A 126 0.42 -1.73 10.06
N PHE A 127 -0.62 -1.75 9.24
CA PHE A 127 -0.48 -1.84 7.79
C PHE A 127 -0.99 -0.53 7.17
N ILE A 128 -0.11 0.17 6.45
CA ILE A 128 -0.43 1.42 5.77
C ILE A 128 -0.28 1.29 4.26
N ASN A 129 -0.99 2.13 3.53
CA ASN A 129 -0.90 2.21 2.08
C ASN A 129 0.16 3.25 1.70
N THR A 130 1.18 2.83 0.93
CA THR A 130 2.14 3.75 0.29
C THR A 130 2.56 3.23 -1.09
N GLY A 131 2.75 4.12 -2.07
CA GLY A 131 3.38 3.78 -3.36
C GLY A 131 2.58 4.00 -4.66
N LYS A 132 3.13 4.88 -5.52
CA LYS A 132 3.18 5.02 -7.00
C LYS A 132 2.12 4.45 -7.98
N ALA A 133 1.15 3.64 -7.57
CA ALA A 133 0.04 3.20 -8.43
C ALA A 133 -1.30 3.88 -8.05
N TYR A 134 -1.38 4.50 -6.86
CA TYR A 134 -2.59 5.20 -6.45
C TYR A 134 -2.97 6.34 -7.40
N GLY A 135 -4.24 6.36 -7.83
CA GLY A 135 -4.75 7.35 -8.79
C GLY A 135 -4.41 7.00 -10.23
N THR A 136 -4.22 5.72 -10.52
CA THR A 136 -4.05 5.21 -11.88
C THR A 136 -5.01 4.05 -12.14
N SER A 137 -5.08 3.58 -13.36
CA SER A 137 -5.96 2.51 -13.81
C SER A 137 -5.13 1.43 -14.48
N ILE A 138 -5.78 0.32 -14.77
CA ILE A 138 -5.19 -0.80 -15.51
C ILE A 138 -5.91 -0.92 -16.84
N ILE A 139 -5.16 -1.09 -17.93
CA ILE A 139 -5.71 -1.59 -19.18
C ILE A 139 -5.41 -3.08 -19.29
N LYS A 140 -6.44 -3.90 -19.48
CA LYS A 140 -6.33 -5.34 -19.65
C LYS A 140 -6.78 -5.74 -21.06
N GLY A 141 -6.06 -6.65 -21.69
CA GLY A 141 -6.46 -7.22 -22.98
C GLY A 141 -6.18 -8.71 -23.07
N ASN A 142 -6.89 -9.38 -23.99
CA ASN A 142 -6.73 -10.80 -24.27
C ASN A 142 -6.18 -11.03 -25.69
N VAL A 143 -5.39 -12.07 -25.88
CA VAL A 143 -4.74 -12.42 -27.14
C VAL A 143 -4.93 -13.91 -27.43
N TYR A 144 -5.44 -14.21 -28.62
CA TYR A 144 -5.58 -15.55 -29.15
C TYR A 144 -4.78 -15.67 -30.45
N THR A 145 -3.95 -16.70 -30.53
CA THR A 145 -2.95 -16.85 -31.58
C THR A 145 -3.24 -18.04 -32.46
N THR A 146 -3.07 -17.87 -33.76
CA THR A 146 -3.05 -18.95 -34.75
C THR A 146 -1.61 -19.17 -35.22
N TYR A 147 -1.13 -20.40 -35.07
CA TYR A 147 0.23 -20.79 -35.45
C TYR A 147 0.23 -21.43 -36.84
N TYR A 148 1.19 -21.00 -37.67
CA TYR A 148 1.42 -21.51 -39.02
C TYR A 148 2.85 -22.04 -39.13
N HIS A 149 3.07 -23.05 -39.97
CA HIS A 149 4.42 -23.50 -40.35
C HIS A 149 4.45 -23.65 -41.86
N ASN A 150 5.32 -22.89 -42.53
CA ASN A 150 5.38 -22.77 -44.00
C ASN A 150 4.02 -22.43 -44.62
N GLY A 151 3.31 -21.47 -44.02
CA GLY A 151 1.99 -21.02 -44.47
C GLY A 151 0.83 -21.98 -44.18
N VAL A 152 1.08 -23.13 -43.56
CA VAL A 152 0.06 -24.14 -43.23
C VAL A 152 -0.33 -24.04 -41.76
N PHE A 153 -1.63 -23.99 -41.49
CA PHE A 153 -2.18 -24.01 -40.14
C PHE A 153 -1.65 -25.18 -39.30
N ARG A 154 -1.28 -24.90 -38.05
CA ARG A 154 -0.80 -25.91 -37.09
C ARG A 154 -1.66 -26.01 -35.84
N ASP A 155 -1.87 -24.90 -35.15
CA ASP A 155 -2.55 -24.89 -33.86
C ASP A 155 -3.15 -23.52 -33.54
N ARG A 156 -3.99 -23.46 -32.50
CA ARG A 156 -4.45 -22.21 -31.89
C ARG A 156 -4.40 -22.28 -30.38
N GLY A 157 -4.05 -21.16 -29.76
CA GLY A 157 -3.96 -21.09 -28.31
C GLY A 157 -3.88 -19.68 -27.77
N PRO A 158 -3.78 -19.55 -26.44
CA PRO A 158 -3.47 -18.27 -25.81
C PRO A 158 -2.14 -17.75 -26.35
N GLY A 159 -2.06 -16.44 -26.64
CA GLY A 159 -0.85 -15.80 -27.16
C GLY A 159 0.28 -15.65 -26.16
N THR A 160 0.51 -16.64 -25.30
CA THR A 160 1.56 -16.61 -24.27
C THR A 160 2.93 -16.34 -24.89
N GLY A 161 3.67 -15.41 -24.29
CA GLY A 161 4.99 -15.00 -24.76
C GLY A 161 4.96 -13.86 -25.78
N MET A 162 3.81 -13.50 -26.35
CA MET A 162 3.71 -12.36 -27.27
C MET A 162 3.92 -11.02 -26.55
N ARG A 163 4.14 -9.96 -27.32
CA ARG A 163 4.31 -8.58 -26.81
C ARG A 163 3.10 -7.72 -27.16
N ALA A 164 2.61 -6.99 -26.16
CA ALA A 164 1.66 -5.90 -26.31
C ALA A 164 2.38 -4.58 -26.01
N TYR A 165 1.99 -3.52 -26.72
CA TYR A 165 2.58 -2.19 -26.65
C TYR A 165 1.48 -1.15 -26.43
N ILE A 166 1.75 -0.09 -25.68
CA ILE A 166 0.80 1.00 -25.44
C ILE A 166 1.39 2.38 -25.73
N LYS A 167 0.58 3.24 -26.31
CA LYS A 167 0.86 4.66 -26.49
C LYS A 167 -0.38 5.51 -26.27
N TYR A 168 -0.19 6.80 -26.03
CA TYR A 168 -1.28 7.77 -26.14
C TYR A 168 -1.77 7.82 -27.59
N LYS A 169 -3.08 7.94 -27.77
CA LYS A 169 -3.70 8.02 -29.10
C LYS A 169 -3.21 9.29 -29.82
N GLY A 170 -2.63 9.10 -31.00
CA GLY A 170 -2.10 10.19 -31.83
C GLY A 170 -0.60 10.46 -31.66
N GLU A 171 0.06 9.88 -30.66
CA GLU A 171 1.52 10.00 -30.48
C GLU A 171 2.29 9.00 -31.36
N GLU A 172 3.54 9.30 -31.71
CA GLU A 172 4.36 8.44 -32.59
C GLU A 172 5.17 7.36 -31.87
N GLY A 173 5.23 7.35 -30.53
CA GLY A 173 6.02 6.39 -29.75
C GLY A 173 5.22 5.55 -28.75
N TYR A 174 5.59 4.28 -28.58
CA TYR A 174 5.12 3.44 -27.48
C TYR A 174 5.94 3.75 -26.22
N PHE A 175 5.24 4.02 -25.11
CA PHE A 175 5.89 4.37 -23.84
C PHE A 175 6.07 3.16 -22.92
N ASP A 176 5.37 2.06 -23.19
CA ASP A 176 5.45 0.83 -22.41
C ASP A 176 5.12 -0.40 -23.27
N ASP A 177 5.64 -1.56 -22.86
CA ASP A 177 5.38 -2.86 -23.47
C ASP A 177 5.40 -3.98 -22.42
N VAL A 178 4.52 -4.96 -22.58
CA VAL A 178 4.35 -6.07 -21.64
C VAL A 178 4.28 -7.41 -22.35
N ARG A 179 4.63 -8.48 -21.62
CA ARG A 179 4.45 -9.85 -22.10
C ARG A 179 3.02 -10.31 -21.87
N VAL A 180 2.49 -11.02 -22.86
CA VAL A 180 1.24 -11.77 -22.74
C VAL A 180 1.52 -13.05 -21.94
N VAL A 181 0.75 -13.28 -20.89
CA VAL A 181 0.83 -14.46 -20.01
C VAL A 181 -0.52 -15.12 -19.98
N GLU A 182 -0.58 -16.41 -20.33
CA GLU A 182 -1.83 -17.18 -20.41
C GLU A 182 -2.91 -16.49 -21.27
N GLY A 183 -2.46 -15.82 -22.34
CA GLY A 183 -3.33 -15.10 -23.27
C GLY A 183 -3.84 -13.75 -22.77
N SER A 184 -3.40 -13.27 -21.60
CA SER A 184 -3.76 -11.95 -21.06
C SER A 184 -2.55 -11.03 -20.95
N PHE A 185 -2.75 -9.73 -21.07
CA PHE A 185 -1.75 -8.70 -20.75
C PHE A 185 -2.38 -7.56 -19.95
N TYR A 186 -1.52 -6.83 -19.21
CA TYR A 186 -1.92 -5.74 -18.32
C TYR A 186 -0.93 -4.58 -18.43
N PHE A 187 -1.43 -3.39 -18.76
CA PHE A 187 -0.70 -2.15 -18.56
C PHE A 187 -1.18 -1.51 -17.27
N GLN A 188 -0.25 -1.24 -16.36
CA GLN A 188 -0.52 -0.64 -15.06
C GLN A 188 -0.09 0.83 -15.08
N LYS A 189 -0.50 1.59 -14.06
CA LYS A 189 -0.12 3.00 -13.91
C LYS A 189 -0.64 3.89 -15.05
N ILE A 190 -1.83 3.57 -15.55
CA ILE A 190 -2.47 4.29 -16.65
C ILE A 190 -3.32 5.44 -16.10
N LEU A 191 -3.10 6.65 -16.59
CA LEU A 191 -3.94 7.80 -16.23
C LEU A 191 -5.19 7.86 -17.10
N PRO A 192 -6.21 8.64 -16.74
CA PRO A 192 -7.32 8.92 -17.65
C PRO A 192 -6.82 9.50 -18.96
N GLY A 193 -7.31 8.97 -20.08
CA GLY A 193 -6.83 9.31 -21.41
C GLY A 193 -7.28 8.35 -22.50
N GLU A 194 -6.90 8.69 -23.73
CA GLU A 194 -7.13 7.89 -24.92
C GLU A 194 -5.85 7.18 -25.33
N TYR A 195 -5.92 5.87 -25.53
CA TYR A 195 -4.76 5.03 -25.80
C TYR A 195 -4.93 4.21 -27.08
N GLU A 196 -3.81 3.92 -27.75
CA GLU A 196 -3.71 2.88 -28.76
C GLU A 196 -2.86 1.73 -28.19
N VAL A 197 -3.41 0.53 -28.21
CA VAL A 197 -2.76 -0.70 -27.76
C VAL A 197 -2.56 -1.62 -28.95
N GLY A 198 -1.30 -2.00 -29.20
CA GLY A 198 -0.88 -2.86 -30.29
C GLY A 198 -0.38 -4.21 -29.79
N VAL A 199 -0.77 -5.31 -30.44
CA VAL A 199 -0.22 -6.65 -30.18
C VAL A 199 0.50 -7.13 -31.43
N THR A 200 1.68 -7.71 -31.25
CA THR A 200 2.49 -8.30 -32.33
C THR A 200 1.71 -9.33 -33.14
N THR A 201 1.91 -9.33 -34.45
CA THR A 201 1.40 -10.35 -35.38
C THR A 201 2.35 -10.47 -36.55
N GLU A 202 2.40 -11.63 -37.19
CA GLU A 202 3.21 -11.88 -38.37
C GLU A 202 2.35 -12.07 -39.61
N ASP A 203 2.85 -11.59 -40.74
CA ASP A 203 2.34 -11.97 -42.05
C ASP A 203 2.74 -13.41 -42.37
N ILE A 204 1.77 -14.25 -42.69
CA ILE A 204 1.97 -15.70 -42.85
C ILE A 204 2.88 -16.03 -44.05
N SER A 205 2.96 -15.14 -45.05
CA SER A 205 3.71 -15.39 -46.29
C SER A 205 5.13 -14.83 -46.23
N THR A 206 5.30 -13.69 -45.57
CA THR A 206 6.55 -12.91 -45.56
C THR A 206 7.25 -12.92 -44.20
N GLU A 207 6.60 -13.42 -43.16
CA GLU A 207 7.05 -13.37 -41.75
C GLU A 207 7.29 -11.94 -41.24
N ALA A 208 6.76 -10.94 -41.96
CA ALA A 208 6.88 -9.55 -41.56
C ALA A 208 6.08 -9.29 -40.29
N VAL A 209 6.74 -8.78 -39.24
CA VAL A 209 6.12 -8.43 -37.97
C VAL A 209 5.42 -7.08 -38.09
N SER A 210 4.17 -7.03 -37.63
CA SER A 210 3.36 -5.82 -37.51
C SER A 210 2.56 -5.83 -36.20
N LEU A 211 1.66 -4.86 -36.01
CA LEU A 211 0.80 -4.75 -34.83
C LEU A 211 -0.68 -4.77 -35.23
N VAL A 212 -1.46 -5.64 -34.62
CA VAL A 212 -2.92 -5.49 -34.55
C VAL A 212 -3.21 -4.45 -33.48
N LYS A 213 -3.91 -3.37 -33.82
CA LYS A 213 -4.10 -2.20 -32.96
C LYS A 213 -5.57 -2.01 -32.60
N LYS A 214 -5.84 -1.62 -31.35
CA LYS A 214 -7.16 -1.18 -30.89
C LYS A 214 -7.00 0.07 -30.03
N THR A 215 -8.05 0.87 -29.93
CA THR A 215 -8.08 2.04 -29.06
C THR A 215 -8.93 1.79 -27.82
N ILE A 216 -8.57 2.41 -26.71
CA ILE A 216 -9.33 2.34 -25.45
C ILE A 216 -9.28 3.68 -24.72
N SER A 217 -10.40 4.02 -24.11
CA SER A 217 -10.58 5.21 -23.27
C SER A 217 -10.54 4.80 -21.80
N VAL A 218 -9.67 5.42 -21.02
CA VAL A 218 -9.67 5.33 -19.57
C VAL A 218 -10.31 6.61 -19.04
N THR A 219 -11.50 6.50 -18.45
CA THR A 219 -12.32 7.67 -18.10
C THR A 219 -12.07 8.18 -16.69
N GLU A 220 -11.60 7.31 -15.80
CA GLU A 220 -11.35 7.61 -14.39
C GLU A 220 -10.22 6.72 -13.85
N THR A 221 -9.77 7.01 -12.63
CA THR A 221 -8.70 6.30 -11.93
C THR A 221 -9.26 5.17 -11.05
N GLY A 222 -8.46 4.15 -10.75
CA GLY A 222 -8.84 3.05 -9.86
C GLY A 222 -9.66 1.95 -10.54
N ILE A 223 -9.80 1.98 -11.86
CA ILE A 223 -10.59 1.01 -12.61
C ILE A 223 -9.71 0.06 -13.44
N ILE A 224 -10.28 -1.11 -13.77
CA ILE A 224 -9.74 -1.99 -14.79
C ILE A 224 -10.55 -1.76 -16.07
N CYS A 225 -9.91 -1.18 -17.08
CA CYS A 225 -10.46 -1.00 -18.41
C CYS A 225 -10.12 -2.22 -19.26
N GLU A 226 -11.12 -3.05 -19.56
CA GLU A 226 -10.93 -4.20 -20.45
C GLU A 226 -11.08 -3.77 -21.92
N ILE A 227 -10.12 -4.17 -22.76
CA ILE A 227 -10.26 -4.07 -24.22
C ILE A 227 -11.35 -5.07 -24.65
N PRO A 228 -12.48 -4.61 -25.23
CA PRO A 228 -13.69 -5.44 -25.35
C PRO A 228 -13.53 -6.71 -26.19
N GLU A 229 -12.66 -6.67 -27.19
CA GLU A 229 -12.46 -7.78 -28.10
C GLU A 229 -11.05 -8.35 -27.99
N THR A 230 -10.95 -9.67 -27.91
CA THR A 230 -9.69 -10.42 -28.00
C THR A 230 -8.94 -10.08 -29.29
N TYR A 231 -7.62 -9.86 -29.19
CA TYR A 231 -6.74 -9.74 -30.34
C TYR A 231 -6.59 -11.10 -31.00
N GLN A 232 -6.83 -11.16 -32.31
CA GLN A 232 -6.55 -12.34 -33.14
C GLN A 232 -5.27 -12.06 -33.90
N VAL A 233 -4.25 -12.87 -33.68
CA VAL A 233 -2.91 -12.68 -34.25
C VAL A 233 -2.37 -13.96 -34.84
N ASN A 234 -1.44 -13.83 -35.78
CA ASN A 234 -0.78 -14.95 -36.44
C ASN A 234 0.69 -14.98 -36.05
N VAL A 235 1.22 -16.19 -35.92
CA VAL A 235 2.66 -16.44 -35.72
C VAL A 235 3.09 -17.55 -36.68
N SER A 236 4.19 -17.33 -37.38
CA SER A 236 4.88 -18.33 -38.18
C SER A 236 5.98 -18.99 -37.33
N VAL A 237 5.89 -20.31 -37.16
CA VAL A 237 6.82 -21.16 -36.40
C VAL A 237 7.51 -22.17 -37.30
#